data_AF-A0A523DM72-F1
#
_entry.id   AF-A0A523DM72-F1
#
_cell.length_a   1.000
_cell.length_b   1.000
_cell.length_c   1.000
_cell.angle_alpha   90.00
_cell.angle_beta   90.00
_cell.angle_gamma   90.00
#
_symmetry.space_group_name_H-M   'P 1'
#
loop_
_entity.id
_entity.type
_entity.pdbx_description
1 polymer ?
#
loop_
_entity_poly.entity_id
_entity_poly.type
_entity_poly.pdbx_seq_one_letter_code
_entity_poly.pdbx_strand_id
1 'polypeptide(L)'
;EFGFVRLEARLTTGSSIMPQKRNPDVLEIIRAAYHVVNGEETKLKGLVANLMSGYHRDLQETKKPVFQALDTTRDCLAIMPHVLGALSFDQLRCSAALSHDLHATHHVYERVARGVPFRDAYREVARDFRKDGEG
;
A
#
# COMPACT_ATOMS: atom_id res chain seq x y z
N GLU A 1 -2.86 16.23 -3.92
CA GLU A 1 -1.73 15.45 -4.48
C GLU A 1 -2.17 14.04 -4.89
N PHE A 2 -1.35 13.40 -5.75
CA PHE A 2 -1.60 12.17 -6.53
C PHE A 2 -2.91 12.18 -7.34
N GLY A 3 -4.06 11.91 -6.72
CA GLY A 3 -5.35 11.88 -7.40
C GLY A 3 -5.53 10.73 -8.40
N PHE A 4 -4.74 9.68 -8.26
CA PHE A 4 -4.76 8.50 -9.15
C PHE A 4 -5.92 7.57 -8.89
N VAL A 5 -6.45 7.57 -7.66
CA VAL A 5 -7.46 6.62 -7.21
C VAL A 5 -8.65 7.38 -6.64
N ARG A 6 -9.85 6.90 -6.94
CA ARG A 6 -11.11 7.37 -6.36
C ARG A 6 -11.89 6.17 -5.83
N LEU A 7 -12.48 6.35 -4.65
CA LEU A 7 -13.36 5.37 -4.02
C LEU A 7 -14.80 5.88 -4.08
N GLU A 8 -15.76 4.98 -4.26
CA GLU A 8 -17.18 5.35 -4.27
C GLU A 8 -17.63 5.98 -2.95
N ALA A 9 -18.57 6.94 -3.05
CA ALA A 9 -19.00 7.76 -1.92
C ALA A 9 -19.53 6.94 -0.73
N ARG A 10 -20.15 5.77 -0.97
CA ARG A 10 -20.66 4.89 0.09
C ARG A 10 -19.57 4.33 1.03
N LEU A 11 -18.31 4.33 0.60
CA LEU A 11 -17.15 3.82 1.35
C LEU A 11 -16.23 4.94 1.85
N THR A 12 -16.67 6.19 1.75
CA THR A 12 -15.91 7.36 2.20
C THR A 12 -16.78 8.24 3.09
N THR A 13 -16.21 8.85 4.12
CA THR A 13 -16.86 9.98 4.78
C THR A 13 -16.50 11.30 4.09
N GLY A 14 -17.29 12.34 4.35
CA GLY A 14 -17.03 13.67 3.82
C GLY A 14 -17.25 14.75 4.86
N SER A 15 -17.00 16.00 4.48
CA SER A 15 -17.29 17.16 5.32
C SER A 15 -18.51 17.90 4.77
N SER A 16 -19.38 18.40 5.66
CA SER A 16 -20.52 19.25 5.29
C SER A 16 -20.09 20.59 4.65
N ILE A 17 -18.88 21.08 4.97
CA ILE A 17 -18.33 22.35 4.46
C ILE A 17 -17.55 22.13 3.15
N MET A 18 -16.98 20.93 2.94
CA MET A 18 -16.17 20.59 1.77
C MET A 18 -16.79 19.40 1.02
N PRO A 19 -17.75 19.63 0.11
CA PRO A 19 -18.51 18.57 -0.56
C PRO A 19 -17.64 17.66 -1.45
N GLN A 20 -16.50 18.16 -1.92
CA GLN A 20 -15.51 17.41 -2.68
C GLN A 20 -14.58 16.55 -1.81
N LYS A 21 -14.52 16.77 -0.50
CA LYS A 21 -13.62 16.05 0.40
C LYS A 21 -14.19 14.65 0.68
N ARG A 22 -13.42 13.62 0.32
CA ARG A 22 -13.72 12.21 0.56
C ARG A 22 -12.58 11.58 1.35
N ASN A 23 -12.87 11.09 2.56
CA ASN A 23 -11.90 10.40 3.40
C ASN A 23 -12.06 8.89 3.20
N PRO A 24 -10.99 8.13 2.93
CA PRO A 24 -11.08 6.68 2.75
C PRO A 24 -11.02 5.95 4.11
N ASP A 25 -11.94 6.26 5.02
CA ASP A 25 -11.88 5.81 6.43
C ASP A 25 -11.79 4.28 6.55
N VAL A 26 -12.46 3.54 5.68
CA VAL A 26 -12.39 2.06 5.64
C VAL A 26 -10.94 1.58 5.48
N LEU A 27 -10.16 2.21 4.60
CA LEU A 27 -8.75 1.85 4.41
C LEU A 27 -7.89 2.25 5.61
N GLU A 28 -8.24 3.35 6.28
CA GLU A 28 -7.55 3.78 7.51
C GLU A 28 -7.79 2.80 8.66
N ILE A 29 -9.03 2.33 8.81
CA ILE A 29 -9.40 1.32 9.82
C ILE A 29 -8.72 -0.02 9.51
N ILE A 30 -8.70 -0.47 8.25
CA ILE A 30 -7.99 -1.70 7.87
C ILE A 30 -6.49 -1.59 8.16
N ARG A 31 -5.89 -0.43 7.89
CA ARG A 31 -4.49 -0.18 8.25
C ARG A 31 -4.28 -0.26 9.77
N ALA A 32 -5.20 0.29 10.56
CA ALA A 32 -5.12 0.21 12.03
C ALA A 32 -5.34 -1.22 12.55
N ALA A 33 -6.19 -2.02 11.89
CA ALA A 33 -6.53 -3.38 12.28
C ALA A 33 -5.30 -4.31 12.32
N TYR A 34 -4.30 -4.08 11.46
CA TYR A 34 -3.01 -4.76 11.55
C TYR A 34 -2.39 -4.66 12.95
N HIS A 35 -2.41 -3.46 13.55
CA HIS A 35 -1.83 -3.24 14.88
C HIS A 35 -2.66 -3.88 16.00
N VAL A 36 -3.99 -4.01 15.80
CA VAL A 36 -4.85 -4.77 16.72
C VAL A 36 -4.42 -6.25 16.73
N VAL A 37 -4.30 -6.87 15.54
CA VAL A 37 -3.88 -8.27 15.41
C VAL A 37 -2.47 -8.50 15.96
N ASN A 38 -1.52 -7.62 15.65
CA ASN A 38 -0.17 -7.68 16.22
C ASN A 38 -0.16 -7.55 17.75
N GLY A 39 -1.08 -6.76 18.32
CA GLY A 39 -1.28 -6.67 19.76
C GLY A 39 -1.76 -7.99 20.37
N GLU A 40 -2.70 -8.67 19.72
CA GLU A 40 -3.17 -10.00 20.16
C GLU A 40 -2.07 -11.06 20.07
N GLU A 41 -1.23 -11.03 19.02
CA GLU A 41 -0.04 -11.89 18.93
C GLU A 41 0.91 -11.66 20.11
N THR A 42 1.16 -10.39 20.44
CA THR A 42 2.04 -10.03 21.57
C THR A 42 1.50 -10.57 22.90
N LYS A 43 0.19 -10.47 23.13
CA LYS A 43 -0.46 -11.07 24.31
C LYS A 43 -0.27 -12.59 24.33
N LEU A 44 -0.47 -13.25 23.19
CA LEU A 44 -0.34 -14.71 23.09
C LEU A 44 1.09 -15.17 23.42
N LYS A 45 2.10 -14.49 22.89
CA LYS A 45 3.52 -14.75 23.22
C LYS A 45 3.79 -14.56 24.71
N GLY A 46 3.25 -13.51 25.31
CA GLY A 46 3.41 -13.23 26.74
C GLY A 46 2.77 -14.30 27.65
N LEU A 47 1.57 -14.76 27.31
CA LEU A 47 0.84 -15.77 28.10
C LEU A 47 1.57 -17.11 28.23
N VAL A 48 2.37 -17.48 27.22
CA VAL A 48 3.06 -18.78 27.19
C VAL A 48 4.54 -18.70 27.56
N ALA A 49 5.11 -17.49 27.73
CA ALA A 49 6.56 -17.27 27.78
C ALA A 49 7.28 -18.01 28.91
N ASN A 50 6.63 -18.21 30.06
CA ASN A 50 7.23 -18.74 31.28
C ASN A 50 6.57 -20.04 31.76
N LEU A 51 5.77 -20.69 30.92
CA LEU A 51 5.11 -21.93 31.29
C LEU A 51 6.12 -23.09 31.26
N MET A 52 6.17 -23.86 32.35
CA MET A 52 6.85 -25.15 32.40
C MET A 52 6.05 -26.22 31.62
N SER A 53 6.64 -27.39 31.39
CA SER A 53 5.96 -28.47 30.68
C SER A 53 4.67 -28.92 31.39
N GLY A 54 3.74 -29.47 30.61
CA GLY A 54 2.44 -29.94 31.11
C GLY A 54 1.31 -28.94 30.92
N TYR A 55 0.17 -29.23 31.54
CA TYR A 55 -1.03 -28.40 31.44
C TYR A 55 -1.02 -27.30 32.51
N HIS A 56 -1.25 -26.06 32.07
CA HIS A 56 -1.48 -24.91 32.94
C HIS A 56 -2.83 -24.29 32.61
N ARG A 57 -3.60 -23.90 33.63
CA ARG A 57 -4.92 -23.29 33.41
C ARG A 57 -4.83 -21.93 32.72
N ASP A 58 -3.69 -21.25 32.83
CA ASP A 58 -3.28 -20.03 32.12
C ASP A 58 -3.50 -20.14 30.61
N LEU A 59 -3.34 -21.35 30.03
CA LEU A 59 -3.59 -21.60 28.61
C LEU A 59 -5.03 -21.28 28.19
N GLN A 60 -5.99 -21.22 29.11
CA GLN A 60 -7.36 -20.81 28.80
C GLN A 60 -7.44 -19.35 28.31
N GLU A 61 -6.57 -18.47 28.81
CA GLU A 61 -6.53 -17.06 28.42
C GLU A 61 -6.04 -16.85 26.98
N THR A 62 -5.42 -17.85 26.36
CA THR A 62 -4.97 -17.79 24.96
C THR A 62 -6.14 -17.75 23.96
N LYS A 63 -7.32 -18.23 24.34
CA LYS A 63 -8.49 -18.28 23.46
C LYS A 63 -8.93 -16.89 23.02
N LYS A 64 -9.00 -15.95 23.96
CA LYS A 64 -9.48 -14.59 23.71
C LYS A 64 -8.66 -13.84 22.65
N PRO A 65 -7.31 -13.71 22.76
CA PRO A 65 -6.51 -13.04 21.73
C PRO A 65 -6.59 -13.75 20.37
N VAL A 66 -6.68 -15.09 20.35
CA VAL A 66 -6.85 -15.84 19.11
C VAL A 66 -8.18 -15.50 18.42
N PHE A 67 -9.31 -15.57 19.14
CA PHE A 67 -10.60 -15.23 18.54
C PHE A 67 -10.67 -13.77 18.11
N GLN A 68 -10.14 -12.85 18.93
CA GLN A 68 -10.13 -11.42 18.59
C GLN A 68 -9.29 -11.12 17.34
N ALA A 69 -8.14 -11.77 17.18
CA ALA A 69 -7.31 -11.66 15.98
C ALA A 69 -8.03 -12.22 14.74
N LEU A 70 -8.69 -13.38 14.88
CA LEU A 70 -9.44 -14.03 13.80
C LEU A 70 -10.63 -13.17 13.36
N ASP A 71 -11.43 -12.67 14.29
CA ASP A 71 -12.60 -11.84 14.00
C ASP A 71 -12.17 -10.55 13.30
N THR A 72 -11.16 -9.86 13.83
CA THR A 72 -10.62 -8.63 13.21
C THR A 72 -10.12 -8.89 11.78
N THR A 73 -9.39 -9.98 11.58
CA THR A 73 -8.87 -10.35 10.26
C THR A 73 -10.00 -10.70 9.30
N ARG A 74 -10.99 -11.46 9.77
CA ARG A 74 -12.17 -11.85 8.99
C ARG A 74 -12.98 -10.62 8.55
N ASP A 75 -13.19 -9.65 9.44
CA ASP A 75 -13.90 -8.42 9.11
C ASP A 75 -13.16 -7.60 8.04
N CYS A 76 -11.83 -7.50 8.14
CA CYS A 76 -11.01 -6.88 7.11
C CYS A 76 -11.14 -7.60 5.76
N LEU A 77 -11.05 -8.93 5.75
CA LEU A 77 -11.19 -9.72 4.53
C LEU A 77 -12.60 -9.64 3.94
N ALA A 78 -13.64 -9.51 4.78
CA ALA A 78 -15.02 -9.37 4.33
C ALA A 78 -15.27 -8.04 3.61
N ILE A 79 -14.69 -6.94 4.09
CA ILE A 79 -14.90 -5.61 3.49
C ILE A 79 -14.02 -5.35 2.26
N MET A 80 -12.83 -5.95 2.18
CA MET A 80 -11.86 -5.66 1.11
C MET A 80 -12.38 -5.88 -0.32
N PRO A 81 -13.14 -6.94 -0.66
CA PRO A 81 -13.73 -7.10 -1.99
C PRO A 81 -14.64 -5.94 -2.39
N HIS A 82 -15.41 -5.41 -1.44
CA HIS A 82 -16.28 -4.26 -1.69
C HIS A 82 -15.48 -2.98 -1.94
N VAL A 83 -14.37 -2.80 -1.23
CA VAL A 83 -13.46 -1.67 -1.44
C VAL A 83 -12.79 -1.76 -2.80
N LEU A 84 -12.21 -2.91 -3.15
CA LEU A 84 -11.52 -3.11 -4.42
C LEU A 84 -12.48 -3.01 -5.61
N GLY A 85 -13.70 -3.56 -5.50
CA GLY A 85 -14.72 -3.45 -6.53
C GLY A 85 -15.27 -2.03 -6.72
N ALA A 86 -15.12 -1.16 -5.73
CA ALA A 86 -15.54 0.24 -5.75
C ALA A 86 -14.41 1.22 -6.07
N LEU A 87 -13.21 0.70 -6.33
CA LEU A 87 -12.01 1.49 -6.54
C LEU A 87 -11.86 1.75 -8.04
N SER A 88 -11.65 3.01 -8.41
CA SER A 88 -11.45 3.44 -9.78
C SER A 88 -10.16 4.24 -9.93
N PHE A 89 -9.53 4.13 -11.10
CA PHE A 89 -8.30 4.82 -11.41
C PHE A 89 -8.53 5.97 -12.40
N ASP A 90 -7.91 7.11 -12.14
CA ASP A 90 -7.86 8.24 -13.06
C ASP A 90 -6.72 8.01 -14.06
N GLN A 91 -7.03 7.33 -15.17
CA GLN A 91 -6.04 6.95 -16.16
C GLN A 91 -5.27 8.15 -16.71
N LEU A 92 -5.95 9.27 -16.95
CA LEU A 92 -5.32 10.48 -17.46
C LEU A 92 -4.29 11.03 -16.47
N ARG A 93 -4.64 11.12 -15.18
CA ARG A 93 -3.68 11.55 -14.15
C ARG A 93 -2.53 10.57 -13.97
N CYS A 94 -2.80 9.27 -14.02
CA CYS A 94 -1.75 8.25 -13.95
C CYS A 94 -0.75 8.40 -15.11
N SER A 95 -1.25 8.57 -16.34
CA SER A 95 -0.40 8.77 -17.52
C SER A 95 0.36 10.10 -17.45
N ALA A 96 -0.28 11.18 -17.04
CA ALA A 96 0.36 12.50 -16.92
C ALA A 96 1.44 12.53 -15.82
N ALA A 97 1.40 11.62 -14.85
CA ALA A 97 2.43 11.50 -13.82
C ALA A 97 3.70 10.78 -14.31
N LEU A 98 3.67 10.16 -15.49
CA LEU A 98 4.86 9.58 -16.12
C LEU A 98 5.68 10.71 -16.76
N SER A 99 6.64 11.25 -16.02
CA SER A 99 7.60 12.21 -16.55
C SER A 99 8.51 11.58 -17.60
N HIS A 100 8.97 12.39 -18.55
CA HIS A 100 9.90 11.97 -19.59
C HIS A 100 11.17 11.33 -18.99
N ASP A 101 11.66 11.86 -17.86
CA ASP A 101 12.85 11.36 -17.16
C ASP A 101 12.76 9.88 -16.72
N LEU A 102 11.55 9.37 -16.47
CA LEU A 102 11.34 7.95 -16.17
C LEU A 102 11.76 7.03 -17.33
N HIS A 103 11.78 7.55 -18.56
CA HIS A 103 12.19 6.81 -19.75
C HIS A 103 13.69 6.89 -20.04
N ALA A 104 14.47 7.69 -19.30
CA ALA A 104 15.91 7.82 -19.53
C ALA A 104 16.64 6.46 -19.48
N THR A 105 16.34 5.64 -18.49
CA THR A 105 16.90 4.29 -18.39
C THR A 105 16.52 3.41 -19.57
N HIS A 106 15.27 3.51 -20.05
CA HIS A 106 14.82 2.76 -21.23
C HIS A 106 15.63 3.15 -22.47
N HIS A 107 15.84 4.44 -22.72
CA HIS A 107 16.65 4.92 -23.84
C HIS A 107 18.12 4.49 -23.78
N VAL A 108 18.71 4.35 -22.58
CA VAL A 108 20.06 3.78 -22.44
C VAL A 108 20.07 2.34 -22.94
N TYR A 109 19.10 1.53 -22.52
CA TYR A 109 19.03 0.13 -22.94
C TYR A 109 18.70 -0.05 -24.42
N GLU A 110 17.90 0.83 -25.03
CA GLU A 110 17.68 0.82 -26.48
C GLU A 110 18.99 1.01 -27.27
N ARG A 111 19.86 1.92 -26.82
CA ARG A 111 21.17 2.16 -27.47
C ARG A 111 22.13 1.01 -27.24
N VAL A 112 22.13 0.42 -26.04
CA VAL A 112 22.91 -0.79 -25.75
C VAL A 112 22.47 -1.96 -26.64
N ALA A 113 21.16 -2.15 -26.82
CA ALA A 113 20.63 -3.19 -27.71
C ALA A 113 21.05 -2.98 -29.18
N ARG A 114 21.34 -1.74 -29.59
CA ARG A 114 21.87 -1.39 -30.92
C ARG A 114 23.41 -1.48 -31.01
N GLY A 115 24.08 -1.95 -29.96
CA GLY A 115 25.52 -2.21 -29.94
C GLY A 115 26.38 -1.10 -29.32
N VAL A 116 25.78 -0.05 -28.74
CA VAL A 116 26.55 1.00 -28.05
C VAL A 116 27.01 0.49 -26.67
N PRO A 117 28.30 0.63 -26.30
CA PRO A 117 28.74 0.29 -24.94
C PRO A 117 27.94 1.07 -23.88
N PHE A 118 27.55 0.39 -22.81
CA PHE A 118 26.66 0.96 -21.79
C PHE A 118 27.11 2.32 -21.25
N ARG A 119 28.42 2.49 -21.00
CA ARG A 119 28.99 3.75 -20.50
C ARG A 119 28.75 4.92 -21.46
N ASP A 120 28.82 4.66 -22.75
CA ASP A 120 28.66 5.68 -23.78
C ASP A 120 27.18 5.99 -23.98
N ALA A 121 26.33 4.96 -24.07
CA ALA A 121 24.87 5.11 -24.10
C ALA A 121 24.34 5.93 -22.90
N TYR A 122 24.84 5.65 -21.69
CA TYR A 122 24.48 6.41 -20.48
C TYR A 122 24.87 7.89 -20.57
N ARG A 123 26.08 8.20 -21.04
CA ARG A 123 26.57 9.58 -21.16
C ARG A 123 25.79 10.37 -22.21
N GLU A 124 25.48 9.74 -23.33
CA GLU A 124 24.72 10.40 -24.39
C GLU A 124 23.28 10.69 -23.95
N VAL A 125 22.58 9.71 -23.38
CA VAL A 125 21.21 9.91 -22.88
C VAL A 125 21.19 10.96 -21.76
N ALA A 126 22.15 10.92 -20.84
CA ALA A 126 22.25 11.95 -19.79
C ALA A 126 22.48 13.36 -20.36
N ARG A 127 23.14 13.49 -21.53
CA ARG A 127 23.32 14.79 -22.21
C ARG A 127 22.04 15.25 -22.88
N ASP A 128 21.32 14.35 -23.53
CA ASP A 128 20.08 14.66 -24.26
C ASP A 128 19.00 15.12 -23.28
N PHE A 129 18.82 14.41 -22.17
CA PHE A 129 17.86 14.78 -21.11
C PHE A 129 18.19 16.11 -20.41
N ARG A 130 19.48 16.47 -20.26
CA ARG A 130 19.85 17.79 -19.70
C ARG A 130 19.49 18.96 -20.61
N LYS A 131 19.45 18.75 -21.93
CA LYS A 131 19.08 19.81 -22.88
C LYS A 131 17.58 20.05 -22.91
N ASP A 132 16.78 19.01 -22.69
CA ASP A 132 15.33 19.10 -22.72
C ASP A 132 14.73 19.72 -21.43
N GLY A 133 15.50 19.76 -20.33
CA GLY A 133 15.07 20.35 -19.04
C GLY A 133 15.34 21.86 -18.86
N GLU A 134 15.90 22.55 -19.85
CA GLU A 134 16.18 24.01 -19.83
C GLU A 134 15.15 24.84 -20.62
N GLY A 135 14.02 24.24 -21.02
CA GLY A 135 12.92 24.89 -21.77
C GLY A 135 11.69 25.22 -20.94
#